data_AF-A0A966IVB6-F1
#
_entry.id   AF-A0A966IVB6-F1
#
_cell.length_a   1.000
_cell.length_b   1.000
_cell.length_c   1.000
_cell.angle_alpha   90.00
_cell.angle_beta   90.00
_cell.angle_gamma   90.00
#
_symmetry.space_group_name_H-M   'P 1'
#
loop_
_entity.id
_entity.type
_entity.pdbx_description
1 polymer ?
#
loop_
_entity_poly.entity_id
_entity_poly.type
_entity_poly.pdbx_seq_one_letter_code
_entity_poly.pdbx_strand_id
1 'polypeptide(L)'
;SKMHLTAVPADYLKGGGKDDYLKDLPEDIRTTPMAVLVNNGSASASEIVAGALQDHKRALIVGMQSFGKGSVQSILPMNNGTAIKMTTARYFTPNGRSIQAKGIVPDIIVDDGSDPSFMTKEADLTNHLSNPKDADANAASKDKDSKPVTPPVKKPEEEKKKASDTPSGPIEPGSKADKQFQEAMNILKGLQIIQNK
;
A
#
# COMPACT_ATOMS: atom_id res chain seq x y z
N SER A 1 -27.70 -9.50 2.51
CA SER A 1 -26.49 -10.29 2.22
C SER A 1 -25.39 -9.35 1.75
N LYS A 2 -24.15 -9.47 2.25
CA LYS A 2 -23.03 -8.67 1.71
C LYS A 2 -22.56 -9.34 0.42
N MET A 3 -22.51 -8.59 -0.67
CA MET A 3 -22.00 -9.08 -1.95
C MET A 3 -20.47 -9.24 -1.86
N HIS A 4 -19.96 -10.40 -2.28
CA HIS A 4 -18.52 -10.63 -2.42
C HIS A 4 -18.21 -10.76 -3.91
N LEU A 5 -17.36 -9.86 -4.42
CA LEU A 5 -16.96 -9.84 -5.81
C LEU A 5 -15.48 -10.22 -5.89
N THR A 6 -15.18 -11.22 -6.69
CA THR A 6 -13.81 -11.66 -7.00
C THR A 6 -13.53 -11.40 -8.47
N ALA A 7 -12.34 -10.93 -8.79
CA ALA A 7 -11.94 -10.74 -10.17
C ALA A 7 -11.90 -12.10 -10.89
N VAL A 8 -12.57 -12.19 -12.03
CA VAL A 8 -12.49 -13.33 -12.96
C VAL A 8 -11.89 -12.87 -14.29
N PRO A 9 -11.34 -13.77 -15.13
CA PRO A 9 -10.82 -13.41 -16.44
C PRO A 9 -11.78 -12.57 -17.30
N ALA A 10 -13.08 -12.86 -17.23
CA ALA A 10 -14.11 -12.09 -17.95
C ALA A 10 -14.17 -10.60 -17.56
N ASP A 11 -13.67 -10.21 -16.38
CA ASP A 11 -13.69 -8.82 -15.90
C ASP A 11 -12.57 -7.97 -16.50
N TYR A 12 -11.47 -8.59 -16.94
CA TYR A 12 -10.27 -7.87 -17.43
C TYR A 12 -9.83 -8.24 -18.85
N LEU A 13 -10.33 -9.35 -19.41
CA LEU A 13 -10.12 -9.68 -20.82
C LEU A 13 -11.10 -8.89 -21.70
N LYS A 14 -10.58 -8.04 -22.59
CA LYS A 14 -11.40 -7.33 -23.59
C LYS A 14 -11.85 -8.31 -24.69
N GLY A 15 -12.86 -7.91 -25.48
CA GLY A 15 -13.35 -8.71 -26.61
C GLY A 15 -14.18 -9.95 -26.23
N GLY A 16 -14.72 -10.01 -25.00
CA GLY A 16 -15.54 -11.13 -24.54
C GLY A 16 -14.74 -12.39 -24.22
N GLY A 17 -13.50 -12.25 -23.74
CA GLY A 17 -12.64 -13.37 -23.32
C GLY A 17 -11.88 -14.06 -24.45
N LYS A 18 -11.94 -13.52 -25.69
CA LYS A 18 -11.22 -14.09 -26.85
C LYS A 18 -9.75 -13.68 -26.92
N ASP A 19 -9.41 -12.51 -26.37
CA ASP A 19 -8.05 -11.97 -26.40
C ASP A 19 -7.35 -12.23 -25.07
N ASP A 20 -6.69 -13.38 -24.94
CA ASP A 20 -5.75 -13.62 -23.85
C ASP A 20 -4.42 -12.92 -24.15
N TYR A 21 -4.24 -11.72 -23.61
CA TYR A 21 -2.99 -10.94 -23.74
C TYR A 21 -1.80 -11.56 -23.02
N LEU A 22 -2.00 -12.60 -22.20
CA LEU A 22 -0.95 -13.27 -21.46
C LEU A 22 -0.43 -14.53 -22.15
N LYS A 23 -1.10 -15.00 -23.22
CA LYS A 23 -0.79 -16.27 -23.88
C LYS A 23 0.57 -16.27 -24.61
N ASP A 24 0.94 -15.12 -25.19
CA ASP A 24 2.15 -14.95 -26.01
C ASP A 24 3.29 -14.33 -25.21
N LEU A 25 3.13 -14.19 -23.88
CA LEU A 25 4.20 -13.70 -23.02
C LEU A 25 5.30 -14.77 -22.91
N PRO A 26 6.58 -14.36 -22.91
CA PRO A 26 7.69 -15.24 -22.56
C PRO A 26 7.43 -16.03 -21.27
N GLU A 27 7.76 -17.32 -21.27
CA GLU A 27 7.50 -18.21 -20.13
C GLU A 27 8.20 -17.72 -18.85
N ASP A 28 9.39 -17.13 -19.01
CA ASP A 28 10.24 -16.65 -17.90
C ASP A 28 9.57 -15.53 -17.09
N ILE A 29 8.71 -14.70 -17.67
CA ILE A 29 7.97 -13.62 -16.98
C ILE A 29 7.21 -14.14 -15.76
N ARG A 30 6.71 -15.38 -15.81
CA ARG A 30 5.98 -15.99 -14.68
C ARG A 30 6.89 -16.28 -13.48
N THR A 31 8.17 -16.54 -13.73
CA THR A 31 9.15 -16.98 -12.73
C THR A 31 10.20 -15.92 -12.39
N THR A 32 10.34 -14.86 -13.19
CA THR A 32 11.34 -13.80 -12.96
C THR A 32 11.19 -13.21 -11.56
N PRO A 33 12.26 -13.22 -10.74
CA PRO A 33 12.23 -12.62 -9.41
C PRO A 33 11.76 -11.16 -9.45
N MET A 34 10.92 -10.78 -8.50
CA MET A 34 10.28 -9.46 -8.47
C MET A 34 10.30 -8.90 -7.05
N ALA A 35 10.71 -7.63 -6.94
CA ALA A 35 10.53 -6.81 -5.75
C ALA A 35 9.68 -5.59 -6.13
N VAL A 36 8.74 -5.20 -5.27
CA VAL A 36 7.85 -4.06 -5.48
C VAL A 36 8.09 -3.05 -4.37
N LEU A 37 8.46 -1.82 -4.75
CA LEU A 37 8.64 -0.73 -3.80
C LEU A 37 7.30 -0.09 -3.46
N VAL A 38 7.03 0.11 -2.18
CA VAL A 38 5.85 0.83 -1.66
C VAL A 38 6.26 1.81 -0.58
N ASN A 39 5.47 2.87 -0.42
CA ASN A 39 5.66 3.87 0.62
C ASN A 39 4.30 4.42 1.09
N ASN A 40 4.33 5.38 2.03
CA ASN A 40 3.11 6.01 2.56
C ASN A 40 2.23 6.70 1.48
N GLY A 41 2.81 7.13 0.35
CA GLY A 41 2.05 7.68 -0.79
C GLY A 41 1.36 6.63 -1.67
N SER A 42 1.67 5.35 -1.49
CA SER A 42 1.02 4.26 -2.22
C SER A 42 -0.41 4.07 -1.71
N ALA A 43 -1.40 4.37 -2.56
CA ALA A 43 -2.81 4.36 -2.17
C ALA A 43 -3.72 3.75 -3.24
N SER A 44 -4.85 3.17 -2.81
CA SER A 44 -5.91 2.67 -3.69
C SER A 44 -5.44 1.52 -4.58
N ALA A 45 -5.44 1.68 -5.92
CA ALA A 45 -5.19 0.58 -6.85
C ALA A 45 -3.80 -0.05 -6.67
N SER A 46 -2.78 0.75 -6.34
CA SER A 46 -1.43 0.22 -6.08
C SER A 46 -1.38 -0.67 -4.84
N GLU A 47 -2.21 -0.40 -3.82
CA GLU A 47 -2.32 -1.25 -2.63
C GLU A 47 -2.98 -2.59 -2.96
N ILE A 48 -3.95 -2.60 -3.87
CA ILE A 48 -4.58 -3.85 -4.36
C ILE A 48 -3.53 -4.70 -5.07
N VAL A 49 -2.75 -4.10 -5.97
CA VAL A 49 -1.70 -4.80 -6.73
C VAL A 49 -0.61 -5.32 -5.80
N ALA A 50 -0.08 -4.47 -4.92
CA ALA A 50 0.96 -4.86 -3.95
C ALA A 50 0.46 -5.99 -3.03
N GLY A 51 -0.76 -5.86 -2.49
CA GLY A 51 -1.37 -6.89 -1.63
C GLY A 51 -1.60 -8.21 -2.37
N ALA A 52 -2.03 -8.18 -3.63
CA ALA A 52 -2.21 -9.39 -4.42
C ALA A 52 -0.88 -10.08 -4.75
N LEU A 53 0.14 -9.30 -5.15
CA LEU A 53 1.48 -9.84 -5.41
C LEU A 53 2.11 -10.45 -4.15
N GLN A 54 1.92 -9.81 -3.00
CA GLN A 54 2.37 -10.31 -1.70
C GLN A 54 1.65 -11.61 -1.32
N ASP A 55 0.32 -11.62 -1.35
CA ASP A 55 -0.50 -12.75 -0.93
C ASP A 55 -0.27 -14.00 -1.80
N HIS A 56 -0.05 -13.80 -3.10
CA HIS A 56 0.31 -14.87 -4.03
C HIS A 56 1.79 -15.26 -3.98
N LYS A 57 2.60 -14.63 -3.11
CA LYS A 57 4.06 -14.81 -3.04
C LYS A 57 4.76 -14.61 -4.39
N ARG A 58 4.19 -13.75 -5.24
CA ARG A 58 4.74 -13.45 -6.57
C ARG A 58 5.86 -12.42 -6.48
N ALA A 59 5.79 -11.49 -5.55
CA ALA A 59 6.83 -10.49 -5.32
C ALA A 59 7.05 -10.24 -3.84
N LEU A 60 8.26 -9.83 -3.48
CA LEU A 60 8.55 -9.25 -2.17
C LEU A 60 8.16 -7.77 -2.19
N ILE A 61 7.40 -7.34 -1.21
CA ILE A 61 7.04 -5.94 -1.02
C ILE A 61 8.09 -5.29 -0.12
N VAL A 62 8.70 -4.20 -0.57
CA VAL A 62 9.83 -3.55 0.09
C VAL A 62 9.50 -2.06 0.29
N GLY A 63 9.90 -1.50 1.44
CA GLY A 63 9.79 -0.06 1.69
C GLY A 63 8.99 0.25 2.95
N MET A 64 8.03 1.16 2.87
CA MET A 64 7.23 1.61 4.02
C MET A 64 5.76 1.25 3.86
N GLN A 65 5.04 1.16 4.98
CA GLN A 65 3.61 0.87 4.98
C GLN A 65 2.83 1.86 4.11
N SER A 66 1.93 1.34 3.28
CA SER A 66 1.11 2.13 2.37
C SER A 66 0.01 2.93 3.09
N PHE A 67 -0.67 3.81 2.34
CA PHE A 67 -1.60 4.80 2.89
C PHE A 67 -2.81 4.19 3.64
N GLY A 68 -3.40 3.13 3.10
CA GLY A 68 -4.56 2.44 3.68
C GLY A 68 -5.91 2.77 3.06
N LYS A 69 -5.97 3.23 1.81
CA LYS A 69 -7.24 3.53 1.13
C LYS A 69 -7.78 2.27 0.46
N GLY A 70 -8.62 1.56 1.21
CA GLY A 70 -9.26 0.32 0.79
C GLY A 70 -10.74 0.45 0.46
N SER A 71 -11.21 1.60 -0.04
CA SER A 71 -12.63 1.84 -0.34
C SER A 71 -12.89 2.20 -1.80
N VAL A 72 -14.07 1.82 -2.30
CA VAL A 72 -14.56 2.15 -3.65
C VAL A 72 -15.58 3.27 -3.54
N GLN A 73 -15.42 4.31 -4.35
CA GLN A 73 -16.37 5.43 -4.41
C GLN A 73 -17.02 5.48 -5.78
N SER A 74 -18.35 5.59 -5.80
CA SER A 74 -19.16 5.73 -7.01
C SER A 74 -19.72 7.15 -7.08
N ILE A 75 -19.83 7.69 -8.29
CA ILE A 75 -20.47 8.98 -8.56
C ILE A 75 -21.89 8.70 -9.04
N LEU A 76 -22.88 9.15 -8.27
CA LEU A 76 -24.30 8.99 -8.58
C LEU A 76 -24.84 10.33 -9.10
N PRO A 77 -25.09 10.47 -10.42
CA PRO A 77 -25.58 11.72 -10.99
C PRO A 77 -27.01 12.02 -10.52
N MET A 78 -27.34 13.30 -10.38
CA MET A 78 -28.67 13.80 -10.00
C MET A 78 -29.28 14.62 -11.14
N ASN A 79 -30.62 14.67 -11.19
CA ASN A 79 -31.37 15.34 -12.26
C ASN A 79 -31.13 16.86 -12.35
N ASN A 80 -30.56 17.47 -11.32
CA ASN A 80 -30.23 18.91 -11.27
C ASN A 80 -28.80 19.23 -11.73
N GLY A 81 -28.08 18.26 -12.32
CA GLY A 81 -26.70 18.45 -12.78
C GLY A 81 -25.64 18.34 -11.68
N THR A 82 -26.02 17.99 -10.44
CA THR A 82 -25.09 17.66 -9.35
C THR A 82 -24.85 16.15 -9.27
N ALA A 83 -23.93 15.70 -8.41
CA ALA A 83 -23.69 14.28 -8.16
C ALA A 83 -23.32 13.99 -6.71
N ILE A 84 -23.65 12.79 -6.25
CA ILE A 84 -23.26 12.28 -4.94
C ILE A 84 -22.07 11.34 -5.11
N LYS A 85 -20.98 11.63 -4.39
CA LYS A 85 -19.84 10.71 -4.28
C LYS A 85 -20.06 9.82 -3.05
N MET A 86 -20.30 8.54 -3.26
CA MET A 86 -20.66 7.60 -2.19
C MET A 86 -19.71 6.42 -2.15
N THR A 87 -19.27 6.04 -0.96
CA THR A 87 -18.52 4.79 -0.77
C THR A 87 -19.47 3.60 -0.89
N THR A 88 -19.20 2.70 -1.84
CA THR A 88 -20.07 1.58 -2.19
C THR A 88 -19.47 0.22 -1.86
N ALA A 89 -18.15 0.12 -1.77
CA ALA A 89 -17.46 -1.15 -1.46
C ALA A 89 -16.13 -0.95 -0.73
N ARG A 90 -15.52 -2.06 -0.30
CA ARG A 90 -14.19 -2.14 0.29
C ARG A 90 -13.35 -3.18 -0.43
N TYR A 91 -12.05 -2.92 -0.55
CA TYR A 91 -11.07 -3.85 -1.10
C TYR A 91 -10.48 -4.74 -0.01
N PHE A 92 -10.31 -6.00 -0.38
CA PHE A 92 -9.61 -7.03 0.39
C PHE A 92 -8.58 -7.67 -0.52
N THR A 93 -7.44 -8.03 0.05
CA THR A 93 -6.41 -8.81 -0.66
C THR A 93 -6.91 -10.25 -0.85
N PRO A 94 -6.27 -11.07 -1.71
CA PRO A 94 -6.67 -12.47 -1.93
C PRO A 94 -6.81 -13.32 -0.66
N ASN A 95 -5.97 -13.07 0.36
CA ASN A 95 -6.05 -13.74 1.67
C ASN A 95 -7.12 -13.14 2.61
N GLY A 96 -7.97 -12.25 2.13
CA GLY A 96 -9.07 -11.65 2.91
C GLY A 96 -8.62 -10.62 3.96
N ARG A 97 -7.41 -10.07 3.81
CA ARG A 97 -6.93 -8.94 4.62
C ARG A 97 -7.53 -7.65 4.07
N SER A 98 -8.07 -6.81 4.95
CA SER A 98 -8.65 -5.53 4.55
C SER A 98 -7.58 -4.46 4.48
N ILE A 99 -7.60 -3.67 3.41
CA ILE A 99 -6.67 -2.55 3.16
C ILE A 99 -7.12 -1.28 3.91
N GLN A 100 -8.43 -1.10 4.10
CA GLN A 100 -8.98 0.14 4.66
C GLN A 100 -8.43 0.43 6.06
N ALA A 101 -7.87 1.64 6.24
CA ALA A 101 -7.26 2.14 7.46
C ALA A 101 -6.07 1.32 7.99
N LYS A 102 -5.56 0.36 7.20
CA LYS A 102 -4.39 -0.47 7.54
C LYS A 102 -3.28 -0.38 6.49
N GLY A 103 -3.62 -0.33 5.21
CA GLY A 103 -2.65 -0.42 4.12
C GLY A 103 -2.01 -1.80 3.99
N ILE A 104 -1.02 -1.87 3.13
CA ILE A 104 -0.13 -3.00 2.91
C ILE A 104 1.13 -2.75 3.73
N VAL A 105 1.41 -3.70 4.63
CA VAL A 105 2.68 -3.75 5.36
C VAL A 105 3.68 -4.49 4.47
N PRO A 106 4.84 -3.89 4.15
CA PRO A 106 5.85 -4.52 3.32
C PRO A 106 6.45 -5.75 4.01
N ASP A 107 6.94 -6.70 3.23
CA ASP A 107 7.68 -7.86 3.74
C ASP A 107 9.03 -7.44 4.32
N ILE A 108 9.66 -6.43 3.71
CA ILE A 108 10.95 -5.88 4.12
C ILE A 108 10.78 -4.37 4.32
N ILE A 109 10.84 -3.94 5.58
CA ILE A 109 10.70 -2.54 5.94
C ILE A 109 12.02 -1.82 5.67
N VAL A 110 11.97 -0.80 4.80
CA VAL A 110 13.11 0.06 4.46
C VAL A 110 12.65 1.51 4.51
N ASP A 111 13.25 2.28 5.39
CA ASP A 111 13.00 3.71 5.53
C ASP A 111 13.57 4.48 4.32
N ASP A 112 12.78 5.37 3.73
CA ASP A 112 13.20 6.20 2.59
C ASP A 112 13.90 7.51 3.03
N GLY A 113 14.03 7.76 4.33
CA GLY A 113 14.62 8.96 4.90
C GLY A 113 13.70 10.16 4.89
N SER A 114 12.42 10.00 4.52
CA SER A 114 11.46 11.10 4.55
C SER A 114 10.95 11.39 5.97
N ASP A 115 10.61 12.65 6.23
CA ASP A 115 10.18 13.10 7.55
C ASP A 115 8.81 12.49 7.91
N PRO A 116 8.72 11.69 8.99
CA PRO A 116 7.47 11.06 9.42
C PRO A 116 6.35 12.07 9.73
N SER A 117 6.69 13.31 10.04
CA SER A 117 5.72 14.37 10.39
C SER A 117 4.74 14.69 9.26
N PHE A 118 5.10 14.37 8.01
CA PHE A 118 4.26 14.58 6.83
C PHE A 118 3.58 13.29 6.34
N MET A 119 3.82 12.15 7.00
CA MET A 119 3.20 10.88 6.64
C MET A 119 1.81 10.76 7.24
N THR A 120 0.80 11.14 6.47
CA THR A 120 -0.60 10.92 6.87
C THR A 120 -1.06 9.55 6.39
N LYS A 121 -1.79 8.79 7.22
CA LYS A 121 -2.46 7.56 6.80
C LYS A 121 -3.96 7.77 6.71
N GLU A 122 -4.64 6.85 6.02
CA GLU A 122 -6.11 6.85 5.95
C GLU A 122 -6.74 6.81 7.37
N ALA A 123 -6.12 6.11 8.31
CA ALA A 123 -6.59 6.02 9.69
C ALA A 123 -6.49 7.34 10.47
N ASP A 124 -5.63 8.26 10.03
CA ASP A 124 -5.42 9.56 10.70
C ASP A 124 -6.41 10.63 10.19
N LEU A 125 -7.15 10.33 9.12
CA LEU A 125 -8.11 11.27 8.53
C LEU A 125 -9.38 11.39 9.38
N THR A 126 -9.88 12.62 9.46
CA THR A 126 -11.22 12.87 10.03
C THR A 126 -12.28 12.13 9.22
N ASN A 127 -13.22 11.48 9.91
CA ASN A 127 -14.28 10.67 9.30
C ASN A 127 -13.79 9.52 8.41
N HIS A 128 -12.59 8.99 8.67
CA HIS A 128 -12.14 7.79 7.97
C HIS A 128 -13.08 6.61 8.20
N LEU A 129 -13.16 5.70 7.23
CA LEU A 129 -13.90 4.46 7.42
C LEU A 129 -13.07 3.48 8.24
N SER A 130 -13.66 2.95 9.31
CA SER A 130 -13.07 1.86 10.09
C SER A 130 -13.09 0.54 9.31
N ASN A 131 -12.22 -0.37 9.75
CA ASN A 131 -12.13 -1.71 9.21
C ASN A 131 -13.25 -2.59 9.78
N PRO A 132 -13.97 -3.38 8.95
CA PRO A 132 -15.07 -4.22 9.44
C PRO A 132 -14.67 -5.24 10.51
N LYS A 133 -13.42 -5.71 10.51
CA LYS A 133 -12.91 -6.69 11.49
C LYS A 133 -12.48 -6.05 12.81
N ASP A 134 -12.29 -4.72 12.85
CA ASP A 134 -11.91 -3.97 14.04
C ASP A 134 -13.11 -3.17 14.61
N ALA A 135 -14.28 -3.26 13.96
CA ALA A 135 -15.49 -2.52 14.32
C ALA A 135 -16.13 -3.02 15.62
N ASP A 136 -15.91 -4.29 16.01
CA ASP A 136 -16.37 -4.83 17.29
C ASP A 136 -15.57 -4.29 18.49
N ALA A 137 -14.42 -3.64 18.25
CA ALA A 137 -13.59 -3.02 19.30
C ALA A 137 -13.84 -1.51 19.48
N ASN A 138 -14.54 -0.84 18.57
CA ASN A 138 -14.66 0.63 18.52
C ASN A 138 -16.09 1.17 18.65
N ALA A 139 -17.02 0.40 19.21
CA ALA A 139 -18.37 0.89 19.53
C ALA A 139 -18.41 1.88 20.72
N ALA A 140 -17.26 2.24 21.31
CA ALA A 140 -17.17 3.09 22.50
C ALA A 140 -16.27 4.32 22.28
N SER A 141 -16.57 5.16 21.29
CA SER A 141 -16.15 6.57 21.32
C SER A 141 -16.96 7.38 20.31
N LYS A 142 -18.23 7.65 20.66
CA LYS A 142 -18.92 8.85 20.17
C LYS A 142 -18.64 9.98 21.16
N ASP A 143 -18.35 11.15 20.60
CA ASP A 143 -18.14 12.44 21.23
C ASP A 143 -16.92 12.58 22.15
N LYS A 144 -15.90 13.29 21.64
CA LYS A 144 -15.37 14.51 22.27
C LYS A 144 -14.32 15.17 21.38
N ASP A 145 -14.52 16.46 21.12
CA ASP A 145 -13.43 17.43 20.92
C ASP A 145 -12.29 17.13 21.90
N SER A 146 -11.10 16.79 21.39
CA SER A 146 -9.88 16.72 22.20
C SER A 146 -8.64 16.80 21.32
N LYS A 147 -7.80 17.77 21.68
CA LYS A 147 -6.42 18.06 21.25
C LYS A 147 -5.56 16.82 20.95
N PRO A 148 -4.50 16.96 20.13
CA PRO A 148 -3.61 15.87 19.77
C PRO A 148 -2.94 15.29 21.01
N VAL A 149 -3.13 13.99 21.23
CA VAL A 149 -2.48 13.22 22.29
C VAL A 149 -1.17 12.67 21.73
N THR A 150 -0.07 13.29 22.15
CA THR A 150 1.29 12.76 22.01
C THR A 150 1.50 11.61 23.02
N PRO A 151 2.04 10.44 22.62
CA PRO A 151 2.58 9.48 23.56
C PRO A 151 3.96 9.95 24.07
N PRO A 152 4.34 9.66 25.34
CA PRO A 152 5.53 10.21 25.97
C PRO A 152 6.79 9.49 25.46
N VAL A 153 7.57 10.15 24.61
CA VAL A 153 8.94 9.74 24.32
C VAL A 153 9.84 10.29 25.43
N LYS A 154 10.37 9.38 26.25
CA LYS A 154 11.47 9.64 27.19
C LYS A 154 12.61 10.33 26.42
N LYS A 155 13.14 11.45 26.94
CA LYS A 155 14.40 12.04 26.49
C LYS A 155 15.54 11.01 26.63
N PRO A 156 16.34 10.78 25.58
CA PRO A 156 17.76 10.55 25.74
C PRO A 156 18.50 11.88 25.48
N GLU A 157 19.50 12.12 26.31
CA GLU A 157 20.39 13.26 26.29
C GLU A 157 21.11 13.46 24.95
N GLU A 158 21.53 14.70 24.74
CA GLU A 158 22.29 15.19 23.61
C GLU A 158 23.59 14.40 23.39
N GLU A 159 23.67 13.64 22.30
CA GLU A 159 24.94 13.38 21.62
C GLU A 159 24.91 14.05 20.24
N LYS A 160 25.67 15.14 20.11
CA LYS A 160 26.03 15.75 18.82
C LYS A 160 26.70 14.70 17.92
N LYS A 161 25.96 14.17 16.95
CA LYS A 161 26.53 13.48 15.78
C LYS A 161 26.09 14.18 14.50
N LYS A 162 27.07 14.32 13.60
CA LYS A 162 27.20 15.28 12.50
C LYS A 162 25.97 15.39 11.59
N ALA A 163 25.62 16.62 11.29
CA ALA A 163 24.85 16.98 10.10
C ALA A 163 25.71 16.74 8.85
N SER A 164 25.34 15.77 8.02
CA SER A 164 25.60 15.69 6.57
C SER A 164 25.14 14.32 6.08
N ASP A 165 24.35 14.27 5.00
CA ASP A 165 23.95 13.09 4.21
C ASP A 165 22.46 12.70 4.24
N THR A 166 21.56 13.58 4.68
CA THR A 166 20.16 13.49 4.22
C THR A 166 20.06 14.26 2.91
N PRO A 167 19.77 13.62 1.76
CA PRO A 167 19.55 14.34 0.51
C PRO A 167 18.38 15.30 0.70
N SER A 168 18.66 16.59 0.74
CA SER A 168 17.63 17.64 0.76
C SER A 168 17.09 17.79 -0.66
N GLY A 169 16.10 16.97 -1.02
CA GLY A 169 15.41 17.02 -2.30
C GLY A 169 14.57 15.77 -2.55
N PRO A 170 13.68 15.77 -3.56
CA PRO A 170 13.02 14.55 -4.01
C PRO A 170 14.06 13.47 -4.32
N ILE A 171 13.84 12.26 -3.80
CA ILE A 171 14.71 11.12 -4.08
C ILE A 171 14.67 10.83 -5.58
N GLU A 172 15.83 10.80 -6.22
CA GLU A 172 15.93 10.34 -7.61
C GLU A 172 15.77 8.81 -7.65
N PRO A 173 14.71 8.28 -8.32
CA PRO A 173 14.45 6.85 -8.36
C PRO A 173 15.63 6.07 -8.95
N GLY A 174 16.07 5.03 -8.27
CA GLY A 174 17.17 4.18 -8.76
C GLY A 174 18.58 4.71 -8.50
N SER A 175 18.70 5.90 -7.91
CA SER A 175 19.99 6.48 -7.55
C SER A 175 20.68 5.70 -6.42
N LYS A 176 21.96 5.97 -6.18
CA LYS A 176 22.68 5.41 -5.02
C LYS A 176 22.16 5.92 -3.67
N ALA A 177 21.46 7.06 -3.68
CA ALA A 177 20.84 7.64 -2.49
C ALA A 177 19.47 7.01 -2.19
N ASP A 178 18.86 6.32 -3.16
CA ASP A 178 17.59 5.61 -3.01
C ASP A 178 17.80 4.29 -2.26
N LYS A 179 17.72 4.35 -0.92
CA LYS A 179 17.94 3.20 -0.03
C LYS A 179 16.97 2.05 -0.31
N GLN A 180 15.71 2.35 -0.60
CA GLN A 180 14.69 1.33 -0.88
C GLN A 180 15.02 0.57 -2.16
N PHE A 181 15.41 1.29 -3.22
CA PHE A 181 15.86 0.66 -4.45
C PHE A 181 17.14 -0.16 -4.28
N GLN A 182 18.15 0.39 -3.59
CA GLN A 182 19.41 -0.34 -3.36
C GLN A 182 19.14 -1.66 -2.60
N GLU A 183 18.27 -1.62 -1.59
CA GLU A 183 17.91 -2.82 -0.83
C GLU A 183 17.16 -3.85 -1.69
N ALA A 184 16.17 -3.41 -2.47
CA ALA A 184 15.48 -4.28 -3.42
C ALA A 184 16.45 -4.95 -4.42
N MET A 185 17.44 -4.21 -4.91
CA MET A 185 18.47 -4.75 -5.79
C MET A 185 19.38 -5.76 -5.09
N ASN A 186 19.73 -5.53 -3.82
CA ASN A 186 20.51 -6.48 -3.04
C ASN A 186 19.76 -7.80 -2.84
N ILE A 187 18.46 -7.72 -2.51
CA ILE A 187 17.58 -8.88 -2.37
C ILE A 187 17.52 -9.68 -3.68
N LEU A 188 17.27 -9.01 -4.81
CA LEU A 188 17.16 -9.69 -6.11
C LEU A 188 18.48 -10.34 -6.53
N LYS A 189 19.62 -9.68 -6.33
CA LYS A 189 20.95 -10.27 -6.57
C LYS A 189 21.20 -11.49 -5.67
N GLY A 190 20.80 -11.40 -4.39
CA GLY A 190 20.90 -12.51 -3.45
C GLY A 190 20.07 -13.72 -3.89
N LEU A 191 18.82 -13.49 -4.31
CA LEU A 191 17.94 -14.54 -4.85
C LEU A 191 18.54 -15.19 -6.09
N GLN A 192 19.11 -14.42 -7.02
CA GLN A 192 19.76 -14.94 -8.21
C GLN A 192 20.96 -15.85 -7.87
N ILE A 193 21.77 -15.48 -6.87
CA ILE A 193 22.91 -16.31 -6.43
C ILE A 193 22.42 -17.63 -5.84
N ILE A 194 21.32 -17.63 -5.08
CA ILE A 194 20.75 -18.84 -4.48
C ILE A 194 20.14 -19.74 -5.56
N GLN A 195 19.45 -19.16 -6.56
CA GLN A 195 18.82 -19.91 -7.65
C GLN A 195 19.82 -20.50 -8.65
N ASN A 196 21.01 -19.91 -8.77
CA ASN A 196 22.09 -20.38 -9.65
C ASN A 196 23.03 -21.41 -8.98
N LYS A 197 22.75 -21.83 -7.74
CA LYS A 197 23.43 -22.94 -7.06
C LYS A 197 22.60 -24.20 -7.15
#